data_AF-A0A925BW59-F1
#
_entry.id   AF-A0A925BW59-F1
#
_cell.length_a   1.000
_cell.length_b   1.000
_cell.length_c   1.000
_cell.angle_alpha   90.00
_cell.angle_beta   90.00
_cell.angle_gamma   90.00
#
_symmetry.space_group_name_H-M   'P 1'
#
loop_
_entity.id
_entity.type
_entity.pdbx_description
1 polymer ?
#
loop_
_entity_poly.entity_id
_entity_poly.type
_entity_poly.pdbx_seq_one_letter_code
_entity_poly.pdbx_strand_id
1 'polypeptide(L)'
;MIRTYSAVYYNSSGRFFNATIFLSSITLSIRYVDEHSESKDVYWLAENVLSINEEGLASTIIYQNKNGETERLLIHDPELVQAIKKHFSHLHFVVGWKHQLLGNTRNKIILFFSVIIFAILAGYFWFVPWLGERIARNISKEWEISMGEKMHQSMMGRYKIDSSSTKLINEFYKALHYKIDYPISITVVESKEINAFAVPGGNIVIYNSLLSRMQKPEELAALLSHEASHIAQRHSLRNIFRSMARKMFLLVIVGNESGIAGFLVNNADDLKGLEYSRSLETEADNHGIALMLSNNIDATGMVALMETLQEEAMGKESAAFLSTHPVFDNRIENIKQQIAGINTQPVSSELQESIFGKLQKRQRSGDW
;
A
#
# COMPACT_ATOMS: atom_id res chain seq x y z
N MET A 1 67.32 -16.16 21.02
CA MET A 1 66.48 -17.17 21.73
C MET A 1 65.18 -17.31 20.96
N ILE A 2 64.85 -18.52 20.53
CA ILE A 2 63.53 -18.81 19.92
C ILE A 2 62.52 -18.79 21.06
N ARG A 3 61.59 -17.84 21.06
CA ARG A 3 60.50 -17.81 22.05
C ARG A 3 59.55 -18.96 21.76
N THR A 4 59.23 -19.74 22.79
CA THR A 4 58.28 -20.85 22.73
C THR A 4 57.04 -20.48 23.52
N TYR A 5 55.87 -20.82 22.99
CA TYR A 5 54.58 -20.54 23.62
C TYR A 5 53.80 -21.84 23.83
N SER A 6 52.91 -21.87 24.81
CA SER A 6 52.06 -23.05 25.09
C SER A 6 50.62 -22.80 24.63
N ALA A 7 50.05 -23.80 23.98
CA ALA A 7 48.66 -23.77 23.50
C ALA A 7 48.06 -25.18 23.46
N VAL A 8 46.74 -25.28 23.29
CA VAL A 8 46.04 -26.55 23.09
C VAL A 8 45.69 -26.68 21.61
N TYR A 9 46.30 -27.65 20.94
CA TYR A 9 46.08 -27.95 19.53
C TYR A 9 45.00 -29.00 19.37
N TYR A 10 44.03 -28.76 18.49
CA TYR A 10 43.04 -29.74 18.07
C TYR A 10 43.27 -30.12 16.62
N ASN A 11 43.44 -31.41 16.36
CA ASN A 11 43.61 -31.94 15.01
C ASN A 11 42.26 -31.97 14.24
N SER A 12 42.31 -32.37 12.96
CA SER A 12 41.12 -32.45 12.10
C SER A 12 40.06 -33.45 12.57
N SER A 13 40.44 -34.42 13.43
CA SER A 13 39.52 -35.36 14.08
C SER A 13 38.92 -34.82 15.39
N GLY A 14 39.25 -33.60 15.80
CA GLY A 14 38.75 -32.96 17.01
C GLY A 14 39.42 -33.40 18.32
N ARG A 15 40.49 -34.21 18.26
CA ARG A 15 41.28 -34.59 19.44
C ARG A 15 42.22 -33.47 19.84
N PHE A 16 42.41 -33.26 21.14
CA PHE A 16 43.22 -32.17 21.69
C PHE A 16 44.56 -32.65 22.23
N PHE A 17 45.58 -31.82 22.08
CA PHE A 17 46.95 -32.08 22.52
C PHE A 17 47.54 -30.81 23.10
N ASN A 18 48.26 -30.93 24.22
CA ASN A 18 49.08 -29.82 24.71
C ASN A 18 50.26 -29.64 23.76
N ALA A 19 50.41 -28.45 23.21
CA ALA A 19 51.36 -28.15 22.16
C ALA A 19 52.29 -26.99 22.53
N THR A 20 53.51 -27.10 22.05
CA THR A 20 54.50 -26.01 22.06
C THR A 20 54.54 -25.38 20.68
N ILE A 21 54.39 -24.06 20.64
CA ILE A 21 54.28 -23.26 19.42
C ILE A 21 55.58 -22.52 19.17
N PHE A 22 56.07 -22.64 17.94
CA PHE A 22 57.22 -21.92 17.41
C PHE A 22 56.76 -21.03 16.26
N LEU A 23 57.08 -19.74 16.34
CA LEU A 23 56.76 -18.78 15.28
C LEU A 23 57.98 -18.58 14.38
N SER A 24 57.79 -18.78 13.09
CA SER A 24 58.72 -18.43 12.01
C SER A 24 58.16 -17.29 11.17
N SER A 25 58.95 -16.72 10.25
CA SER A 25 58.52 -15.66 9.31
C SER A 25 57.31 -16.03 8.45
N ILE A 26 57.09 -17.33 8.20
CA ILE A 26 56.05 -17.82 7.29
C ILE A 26 55.21 -18.98 7.85
N THR A 27 55.69 -19.65 8.91
CA THR A 27 55.03 -20.82 9.49
C THR A 27 54.81 -20.67 10.99
N LEU A 28 53.67 -21.19 11.45
CA LEU A 28 53.40 -21.49 12.84
C LEU A 28 53.61 -23.00 13.02
N SER A 29 54.70 -23.39 13.69
CA SER A 29 55.03 -24.78 13.93
C SER A 29 54.47 -25.22 15.28
N ILE A 30 53.72 -26.31 15.28
CA ILE A 30 53.00 -26.87 16.43
C ILE A 30 53.65 -28.21 16.75
N ARG A 31 54.35 -28.28 17.88
CA ARG A 31 54.90 -29.53 18.39
C ARG A 31 54.02 -30.08 19.49
N TYR A 32 53.53 -31.30 19.35
CA TYR A 32 52.74 -31.98 20.38
C TYR A 32 53.17 -33.44 20.52
N VAL A 33 52.85 -34.05 21.65
CA VAL A 33 53.06 -35.48 21.89
C VAL A 33 51.75 -36.21 21.66
N ASP A 34 51.77 -37.25 20.83
CA ASP A 34 50.58 -38.03 20.52
C ASP A 34 50.30 -39.13 21.56
N GLU A 35 49.23 -39.90 21.35
CA GLU A 35 48.78 -40.96 22.26
C GLU A 35 49.81 -42.10 22.43
N HIS A 36 50.77 -42.25 21.51
CA HIS A 36 51.82 -43.25 21.56
C HIS A 36 53.11 -42.70 22.18
N SER A 37 53.04 -41.52 22.80
CA SER A 37 54.20 -40.80 23.35
C SER A 37 55.24 -40.39 22.31
N GLU A 38 54.85 -40.28 21.03
CA GLU A 38 55.71 -39.78 19.96
C GLU A 38 55.55 -38.27 19.77
N SER A 39 56.66 -37.56 19.64
CA SER A 39 56.65 -36.13 19.32
C SER A 39 56.32 -35.94 17.83
N LYS A 40 55.27 -35.17 17.54
CA LYS A 40 54.87 -34.79 16.18
C LYS A 40 54.92 -33.28 15.98
N ASP A 41 55.34 -32.89 14.79
CA ASP A 41 55.41 -31.50 14.35
C ASP A 41 54.41 -31.26 13.21
N VAL A 42 53.54 -30.28 13.39
CA VAL A 42 52.59 -29.80 12.37
C VAL A 42 52.97 -28.38 11.99
N TYR A 43 52.94 -28.07 10.69
CA TYR A 43 53.35 -26.77 10.16
C TYR A 43 52.14 -26.09 9.53
N TRP A 44 51.70 -25.00 10.15
CA TRP A 44 50.66 -24.14 9.59
C TRP A 44 51.30 -23.02 8.79
N LEU A 45 50.95 -22.91 7.51
CA LEU A 45 51.30 -21.75 6.70
C LEU A 45 50.39 -20.59 7.08
N ALA A 46 50.96 -19.43 7.36
CA ALA A 46 50.19 -18.30 7.87
C ALA A 46 49.09 -17.82 6.89
N GLU A 47 49.30 -17.98 5.59
CA GLU A 47 48.31 -17.69 4.53
C GLU A 47 47.03 -18.52 4.63
N ASN A 48 47.07 -19.69 5.27
CA ASN A 48 45.94 -20.63 5.37
C ASN A 48 45.23 -20.54 6.74
N VAL A 49 45.56 -19.52 7.55
CA VAL A 49 44.83 -19.21 8.78
C VAL A 49 43.54 -18.49 8.41
N LEU A 50 42.39 -19.09 8.72
CA LEU A 50 41.07 -18.59 8.33
C LEU A 50 40.59 -17.45 9.22
N SER A 51 40.76 -17.58 10.53
CA SER A 51 40.34 -16.56 11.49
C SER A 51 41.05 -16.69 12.84
N ILE A 52 41.07 -15.59 13.57
CA ILE A 52 41.47 -15.51 14.98
C ILE A 52 40.28 -14.91 15.74
N ASN A 53 39.64 -15.72 16.58
CA ASN A 53 38.53 -15.29 17.42
C ASN A 53 39.03 -15.10 18.85
N GLU A 54 38.74 -13.95 19.45
CA GLU A 54 39.12 -13.65 20.83
C GLU A 54 37.85 -13.69 21.69
N GLU A 55 37.70 -14.73 22.52
CA GLU A 55 36.53 -14.93 23.37
C GLU A 55 36.97 -14.97 24.84
N GLY A 56 36.78 -13.84 25.55
CA GLY A 56 37.10 -13.75 26.98
C GLY A 56 38.59 -13.88 27.27
N LEU A 57 38.98 -14.93 28.02
CA LEU A 57 40.36 -15.19 28.46
C LEU A 57 41.15 -16.09 27.51
N ALA A 58 40.55 -16.56 26.41
CA ALA A 58 41.21 -17.43 25.45
C ALA A 58 40.95 -16.98 24.01
N SER A 59 41.94 -17.17 23.15
CA SER A 59 41.85 -16.91 21.72
C SER A 59 41.90 -18.22 20.95
N THR A 60 41.04 -18.37 19.95
CA THR A 60 41.02 -19.54 19.07
C THR A 60 41.46 -19.16 17.67
N ILE A 61 42.44 -19.87 17.14
CA ILE A 61 42.86 -19.77 15.74
C ILE A 61 42.29 -20.95 14.98
N ILE A 62 41.68 -20.68 13.83
CA ILE A 62 41.16 -21.72 12.92
C ILE A 62 42.04 -21.77 11.68
N TYR A 63 42.51 -22.97 11.34
CA TYR A 63 43.36 -23.26 10.19
C TYR A 63 42.67 -24.26 9.28
N GLN A 64 42.86 -24.12 7.97
CA GLN A 64 42.43 -25.12 7.00
C GLN A 64 43.65 -25.80 6.37
N ASN A 65 43.73 -27.12 6.49
CA ASN A 65 44.80 -27.89 5.88
C ASN A 65 44.58 -28.04 4.36
N LYS A 66 45.59 -28.56 3.64
CA LYS A 66 45.53 -28.75 2.18
C LYS A 66 44.41 -29.69 1.72
N ASN A 67 43.89 -30.52 2.62
CA ASN A 67 42.79 -31.45 2.37
C ASN A 67 41.41 -30.82 2.62
N GLY A 68 41.37 -29.55 3.02
CA GLY A 68 40.13 -28.82 3.31
C GLY A 68 39.58 -29.06 4.72
N GLU A 69 40.28 -29.83 5.55
CA GLU A 69 39.89 -30.11 6.93
C GLU A 69 40.32 -28.97 7.85
N THR A 70 39.57 -28.77 8.94
CA THR A 70 39.82 -27.67 9.88
C THR A 70 40.53 -28.17 11.13
N GLU A 71 41.57 -27.44 11.52
CA GLU A 71 42.30 -27.63 12.76
C GLU A 71 42.18 -26.34 13.57
N ARG A 72 42.27 -26.44 14.90
CA ARG A 72 42.14 -25.25 15.76
C ARG A 72 43.17 -25.22 16.86
N LEU A 73 43.61 -24.02 17.20
CA LEU A 73 44.57 -23.78 18.27
C LEU A 73 43.92 -22.88 19.32
N LEU A 74 43.76 -23.39 20.53
CA LEU A 74 43.25 -22.64 21.68
C LEU A 74 44.42 -22.08 22.48
N ILE A 75 44.48 -20.77 22.57
CA ILE A 75 45.57 -20.00 23.13
C ILE A 75 45.07 -19.30 24.39
N HIS A 76 45.69 -19.60 25.53
CA HIS A 76 45.41 -18.89 26.79
C HIS A 76 46.42 -17.77 27.07
N ASP A 77 47.57 -17.79 26.38
CA ASP A 77 48.64 -16.79 26.55
C ASP A 77 48.39 -15.58 25.63
N PRO A 78 48.06 -14.39 26.18
CA PRO A 78 47.83 -13.18 25.40
C PRO A 78 49.09 -12.73 24.63
N GLU A 79 50.29 -13.06 25.10
CA GLU A 79 51.53 -12.69 24.42
C GLU A 79 51.69 -13.43 23.09
N LEU A 80 51.27 -14.70 23.02
CA LEU A 80 51.28 -15.46 21.77
C LEU A 80 50.35 -14.83 20.72
N VAL A 81 49.16 -14.38 21.14
CA VAL A 81 48.19 -13.75 20.24
C VAL A 81 48.75 -12.44 19.67
N GLN A 82 49.37 -11.62 20.53
CA GLN A 82 50.04 -10.39 20.10
C GLN A 82 51.23 -10.69 19.19
N ALA A 83 52.02 -11.71 19.50
CA ALA A 83 53.15 -12.13 18.67
C ALA A 83 52.69 -12.57 17.27
N ILE A 84 51.63 -13.37 17.17
CA ILE A 84 51.02 -13.79 15.90
C ILE A 84 50.51 -12.58 15.12
N LYS A 85 49.74 -11.69 15.75
CA LYS A 85 49.22 -10.47 15.11
C LYS A 85 50.34 -9.56 14.59
N LYS A 86 51.43 -9.42 15.35
CA LYS A 86 52.58 -8.59 14.97
C LYS A 86 53.40 -9.23 13.85
N HIS A 87 53.63 -10.54 13.92
CA HIS A 87 54.50 -11.26 12.99
C HIS A 87 53.83 -11.49 11.63
N PHE A 88 52.50 -11.64 11.64
CA PHE A 88 51.68 -11.86 10.45
C PHE A 88 50.82 -10.64 10.09
N SER A 89 51.20 -9.44 10.52
CA SER A 89 50.44 -8.21 10.26
C SER A 89 50.24 -7.89 8.77
N HIS A 90 51.04 -8.49 7.89
CA HIS A 90 50.94 -8.37 6.43
C HIS A 90 49.82 -9.25 5.82
N LEU A 91 49.34 -10.24 6.57
CA LEU A 91 48.19 -11.06 6.19
C LEU A 91 46.94 -10.40 6.76
N HIS A 92 46.04 -9.98 5.87
CA HIS A 92 44.74 -9.43 6.26
C HIS A 92 43.90 -10.56 6.87
N PHE A 93 44.05 -10.81 8.18
CA PHE A 93 43.17 -11.72 8.92
C PHE A 93 41.75 -11.19 8.82
N VAL A 94 40.90 -11.92 8.09
CA VAL A 94 39.49 -11.55 7.92
C VAL A 94 38.79 -11.78 9.26
N VAL A 95 38.64 -10.70 10.04
CA VAL A 95 37.77 -10.68 11.23
C VAL A 95 36.37 -11.12 10.77
N GLY A 96 35.91 -12.24 11.32
CA GLY A 96 34.91 -13.13 10.72
C GLY A 96 33.47 -12.63 10.73
N TRP A 97 33.15 -11.57 9.99
CA TRP A 97 31.78 -11.03 9.91
C TRP A 97 31.20 -10.96 8.49
N LYS A 98 31.91 -11.39 7.43
CA LYS A 98 31.47 -11.16 6.03
C LYS A 98 31.35 -12.35 5.07
N HIS A 99 31.59 -13.59 5.48
CA HIS A 99 31.63 -14.71 4.51
C HIS A 99 30.44 -15.66 4.41
N GLN A 100 29.35 -15.49 5.17
CA GLN A 100 28.23 -16.46 5.13
C GLN A 100 27.05 -16.13 4.20
N LEU A 101 26.94 -14.91 3.65
CA LEU A 101 25.85 -14.57 2.71
C LEU A 101 26.24 -14.66 1.22
N LEU A 102 27.54 -14.60 0.88
CA LEU A 102 28.02 -14.42 -0.50
C LEU A 102 28.96 -15.53 -1.01
N GLY A 103 29.14 -16.63 -0.27
CA GLY A 103 30.09 -17.69 -0.63
C GLY A 103 29.60 -18.71 -1.66
N ASN A 104 28.29 -19.00 -1.70
CA ASN A 104 27.74 -20.05 -2.56
C ASN A 104 27.02 -19.43 -3.78
N THR A 105 27.37 -19.85 -5.00
CA THR A 105 26.71 -19.43 -6.27
C THR A 105 25.19 -19.54 -6.18
N ARG A 106 24.68 -20.56 -5.49
CA ARG A 106 23.25 -20.74 -5.20
C ARG A 106 22.65 -19.56 -4.42
N ASN A 107 23.34 -19.06 -3.39
CA ASN A 107 22.85 -17.95 -2.57
C ASN A 107 22.85 -16.64 -3.36
N LYS A 108 23.81 -16.44 -4.26
CA LYS A 108 23.83 -15.28 -5.18
C LYS A 108 22.66 -15.33 -6.16
N ILE A 109 22.34 -16.51 -6.70
CA ILE A 109 21.19 -16.72 -7.59
C ILE A 109 19.88 -16.45 -6.84
N ILE A 110 19.72 -17.02 -5.64
CA ILE A 110 18.52 -16.78 -4.81
C ILE A 110 18.37 -15.29 -4.52
N LEU A 111 19.44 -14.62 -4.07
CA LEU A 111 19.40 -13.19 -3.78
C LEU A 111 19.01 -12.37 -5.01
N PHE A 112 19.57 -12.69 -6.18
CA PHE A 112 19.23 -12.03 -7.44
C PHE A 112 17.74 -12.15 -7.78
N PHE A 113 17.19 -13.36 -7.72
CA PHE A 113 15.76 -13.57 -7.96
C PHE A 113 14.88 -12.92 -6.89
N SER A 114 15.29 -12.95 -5.61
CA SER A 114 14.56 -12.26 -4.53
C SER A 114 14.52 -10.75 -4.76
N VAL A 115 15.62 -10.14 -5.21
CA VAL A 115 15.67 -8.72 -5.56
C VAL A 115 14.75 -8.40 -6.74
N ILE A 116 14.74 -9.25 -7.78
CA ILE A 116 13.83 -9.08 -8.93
C ILE A 116 12.37 -9.19 -8.49
N ILE A 117 12.02 -10.21 -7.70
CA ILE A 117 10.65 -10.40 -7.19
C ILE A 117 10.26 -9.19 -6.35
N PHE A 118 11.13 -8.73 -5.45
CA PHE A 118 10.88 -7.55 -4.66
C PHE A 118 10.68 -6.31 -5.54
N ALA A 119 11.49 -6.12 -6.59
CA ALA A 119 11.33 -5.00 -7.52
C ALA A 119 10.00 -5.08 -8.30
N ILE A 120 9.56 -6.27 -8.72
CA ILE A 120 8.27 -6.47 -9.41
C ILE A 120 7.11 -6.16 -8.46
N LEU A 121 7.15 -6.71 -7.24
CA LEU A 121 6.14 -6.43 -6.22
C LEU A 121 6.12 -4.94 -5.87
N ALA A 122 7.29 -4.32 -5.74
CA ALA A 122 7.38 -2.90 -5.46
C ALA A 122 6.84 -2.04 -6.61
N GLY A 123 7.12 -2.45 -7.85
CA GLY A 123 6.53 -1.89 -9.05
C GLY A 123 5.00 -1.95 -9.02
N TYR A 124 4.45 -3.13 -8.74
CA TYR A 124 3.01 -3.36 -8.71
C TYR A 124 2.28 -2.58 -7.61
N PHE A 125 2.82 -2.57 -6.38
CA PHE A 125 2.14 -1.98 -5.23
C PHE A 125 2.36 -0.48 -5.07
N TRP A 126 3.52 0.06 -5.46
CA TRP A 126 3.83 1.49 -5.27
C TRP A 126 3.94 2.27 -6.57
N PHE A 127 4.76 1.81 -7.52
CA PHE A 127 5.02 2.58 -8.74
C PHE A 127 3.81 2.66 -9.66
N VAL A 128 3.12 1.54 -9.89
CA VAL A 128 2.00 1.45 -10.83
C VAL A 128 0.78 2.29 -10.39
N PRO A 129 0.31 2.23 -9.13
CA PRO A 129 -0.75 3.10 -8.66
C PRO A 129 -0.36 4.59 -8.69
N TRP A 130 0.89 4.90 -8.32
CA TRP A 130 1.43 6.26 -8.43
C TRP A 130 1.40 6.78 -9.87
N LEU A 131 1.81 5.94 -10.84
CA LEU A 131 1.80 6.28 -12.26
C LEU A 131 0.37 6.52 -12.77
N GLY A 132 -0.57 5.64 -12.41
CA GLY A 132 -1.98 5.79 -12.78
C GLY A 132 -2.57 7.11 -12.26
N GLU A 133 -2.27 7.47 -11.01
CA GLU A 133 -2.72 8.75 -10.44
C GLU A 133 -2.07 9.96 -11.11
N ARG A 134 -0.78 9.87 -11.46
CA ARG A 134 -0.08 10.94 -12.19
C ARG A 134 -0.70 11.18 -13.55
N ILE A 135 -1.04 10.12 -14.28
CA ILE A 135 -1.72 10.20 -15.58
C ILE A 135 -3.10 10.84 -15.42
N ALA A 136 -3.91 10.35 -14.47
CA ALA A 136 -5.26 10.88 -14.24
C ALA A 136 -5.26 12.40 -13.99
N ARG A 137 -4.34 12.91 -13.18
CA ARG A 137 -4.23 14.35 -12.87
C ARG A 137 -3.84 15.20 -14.07
N ASN A 138 -3.11 14.64 -15.04
CA ASN A 138 -2.64 15.35 -16.23
C ASN A 138 -3.61 15.29 -17.41
N ILE A 139 -4.64 14.46 -17.35
CA ILE A 139 -5.65 14.38 -18.40
C ILE A 139 -6.41 15.69 -18.45
N SER A 140 -6.62 16.21 -19.67
CA SER A 140 -7.40 17.42 -19.87
C SER A 140 -8.85 17.21 -19.45
N LYS A 141 -9.46 18.27 -18.97
CA LYS A 141 -10.83 18.22 -18.45
C LYS A 141 -11.85 17.96 -19.55
N GLU A 142 -11.62 18.52 -20.73
CA GLU A 142 -12.47 18.36 -21.91
C GLU A 142 -12.52 16.89 -22.34
N TRP A 143 -11.37 16.20 -22.27
CA TRP A 143 -11.30 14.78 -22.54
C TRP A 143 -12.06 13.98 -21.49
N GLU A 144 -11.90 14.32 -20.20
CA GLU A 144 -12.63 13.67 -19.12
C GLU A 144 -14.15 13.84 -19.26
N ILE A 145 -14.63 15.04 -19.57
CA ILE A 145 -16.06 15.34 -19.81
C ILE A 145 -16.58 14.50 -20.99
N SER A 146 -15.88 14.53 -22.12
CA SER A 146 -16.31 13.78 -23.32
C SER A 146 -16.31 12.27 -23.09
N MET A 147 -15.31 11.75 -22.38
CA MET A 147 -15.20 10.34 -22.05
C MET A 147 -16.28 9.93 -21.04
N GLY A 148 -16.48 10.73 -20.00
CA GLY A 148 -17.50 10.57 -18.99
C GLY A 148 -18.91 10.50 -19.55
N GLU A 149 -19.23 11.35 -20.53
CA GLU A 149 -20.51 11.33 -21.22
C GLU A 149 -20.75 10.01 -21.97
N LYS A 150 -19.73 9.50 -22.69
CA LYS A 150 -19.83 8.20 -23.36
C LYS A 150 -20.01 7.05 -22.38
N MET A 151 -19.33 7.10 -21.23
CA MET A 151 -19.48 6.11 -20.18
C MET A 151 -20.90 6.15 -19.60
N HIS A 152 -21.40 7.34 -19.25
CA HIS A 152 -22.75 7.53 -18.74
C HIS A 152 -23.80 7.00 -19.72
N GLN A 153 -23.73 7.39 -20.99
CA GLN A 153 -24.64 6.89 -22.03
C GLN A 153 -24.61 5.36 -22.16
N SER A 154 -23.43 4.76 -22.13
CA SER A 154 -23.28 3.29 -22.17
C SER A 154 -23.91 2.61 -20.94
N MET A 155 -23.80 3.22 -19.76
CA MET A 155 -24.38 2.70 -18.52
C MET A 155 -25.90 2.87 -18.48
N MET A 156 -26.42 4.01 -18.93
CA MET A 156 -27.85 4.35 -18.84
C MET A 156 -28.75 3.44 -19.68
N GLY A 157 -28.24 2.82 -20.74
CA GLY A 157 -29.00 1.84 -21.54
C GLY A 157 -29.49 0.61 -20.75
N ARG A 158 -28.96 0.38 -19.54
CA ARG A 158 -29.33 -0.75 -18.67
C ARG A 158 -30.28 -0.38 -17.53
N TYR A 159 -30.56 0.90 -17.34
CA TYR A 159 -31.37 1.40 -16.24
C TYR A 159 -32.69 1.97 -16.74
N LYS A 160 -33.74 1.82 -15.95
CA LYS A 160 -34.97 2.59 -16.12
C LYS A 160 -34.78 3.95 -15.44
N ILE A 161 -34.79 5.02 -16.23
CA ILE A 161 -34.55 6.39 -15.74
C ILE A 161 -35.87 6.98 -15.24
N ASP A 162 -35.90 7.41 -13.99
CA ASP A 162 -36.99 8.23 -13.45
C ASP A 162 -36.79 9.68 -13.89
N SER A 163 -37.41 10.04 -15.02
CA SER A 163 -37.26 11.36 -15.64
C SER A 163 -37.81 12.49 -14.76
N SER A 164 -38.84 12.22 -13.96
CA SER A 164 -39.46 13.21 -13.08
C SER A 164 -38.58 13.51 -11.87
N SER A 165 -38.07 12.48 -11.20
CA SER A 165 -37.12 12.66 -10.10
C SER A 165 -35.80 13.27 -10.60
N THR A 166 -35.34 12.86 -11.79
CA THR A 166 -34.19 13.45 -12.47
C THR A 166 -34.36 14.96 -12.68
N LYS A 167 -35.53 15.41 -13.13
CA LYS A 167 -35.78 16.86 -13.28
C LYS A 167 -35.74 17.58 -11.93
N LEU A 168 -36.47 17.06 -10.94
CA LEU A 168 -36.56 17.67 -9.60
C LEU A 168 -35.20 17.76 -8.91
N ILE A 169 -34.38 16.72 -8.97
CA ILE A 169 -33.09 16.72 -8.30
C ILE A 169 -32.07 17.67 -8.96
N ASN A 170 -32.14 17.85 -10.28
CA ASN A 170 -31.32 18.86 -10.96
C ASN A 170 -31.78 20.29 -10.62
N GLU A 171 -33.08 20.51 -10.43
CA GLU A 171 -33.59 21.80 -9.91
C GLU A 171 -33.13 22.03 -8.47
N PHE A 172 -33.18 21.01 -7.62
CA PHE A 172 -32.65 21.05 -6.26
C PHE A 172 -31.16 21.40 -6.25
N TYR A 173 -30.35 20.67 -7.03
CA TYR A 173 -28.90 20.89 -7.12
C TYR A 173 -28.55 22.32 -7.58
N LYS A 174 -29.27 22.84 -8.58
CA LYS A 174 -29.07 24.23 -9.05
C LYS A 174 -29.36 25.25 -7.94
N ALA A 175 -30.35 25.01 -7.10
CA ALA A 175 -30.69 25.88 -5.98
C ALA A 175 -29.64 25.85 -4.84
N LEU A 176 -28.76 24.85 -4.79
CA LEU A 176 -27.66 24.79 -3.81
C LEU A 176 -26.47 25.71 -4.17
N HIS A 177 -26.36 26.13 -5.44
CA HIS A 177 -25.29 27.02 -5.93
C HIS A 177 -23.86 26.54 -5.67
N TYR A 178 -23.64 25.22 -5.54
CA TYR A 178 -22.30 24.65 -5.38
C TYR A 178 -21.38 25.05 -6.55
N LYS A 179 -20.27 25.70 -6.22
CA LYS A 179 -19.27 26.16 -7.18
C LYS A 179 -18.30 25.04 -7.53
N ILE A 180 -18.74 24.15 -8.42
CA ILE A 180 -17.90 23.12 -8.98
C ILE A 180 -17.51 23.52 -10.40
N ASP A 181 -16.21 23.46 -10.68
CA ASP A 181 -15.70 23.64 -12.01
C ASP A 181 -15.91 22.35 -12.81
N TYR A 182 -17.15 21.86 -12.99
CA TYR A 182 -17.54 20.76 -13.89
C TYR A 182 -19.03 20.91 -14.23
N PRO A 183 -19.47 20.48 -15.43
CA PRO A 183 -20.89 20.51 -15.80
C PRO A 183 -21.63 19.36 -15.11
N ILE A 184 -22.14 19.61 -13.89
CA ILE A 184 -22.83 18.58 -13.11
C ILE A 184 -24.21 18.27 -13.71
N SER A 185 -24.46 16.98 -13.94
CA SER A 185 -25.74 16.44 -14.40
C SER A 185 -26.10 15.22 -13.56
N ILE A 186 -27.28 15.22 -12.97
CA ILE A 186 -27.72 14.14 -12.07
C ILE A 186 -28.78 13.30 -12.78
N THR A 187 -28.68 11.97 -12.70
CA THR A 187 -29.69 11.03 -13.24
C THR A 187 -30.21 10.15 -12.11
N VAL A 188 -31.54 10.07 -11.98
CA VAL A 188 -32.19 9.16 -11.04
C VAL A 188 -32.61 7.89 -11.77
N VAL A 189 -32.22 6.73 -11.25
CA VAL A 189 -32.56 5.43 -11.82
C VAL A 189 -33.31 4.56 -10.82
N GLU A 190 -34.16 3.69 -11.34
CA GLU A 190 -34.88 2.71 -10.53
C GLU A 190 -33.96 1.56 -10.12
N SER A 191 -33.84 1.32 -8.82
CA SER A 191 -33.11 0.19 -8.26
C SER A 191 -33.64 -0.15 -6.87
N LYS A 192 -33.50 -1.40 -6.45
CA LYS A 192 -33.77 -1.82 -5.07
C LYS A 192 -32.55 -1.65 -4.16
N GLU A 193 -31.36 -1.59 -4.75
CA GLU A 193 -30.11 -1.38 -4.01
C GLU A 193 -30.02 0.05 -3.52
N ILE A 194 -29.45 0.33 -2.35
CA ILE A 194 -29.17 1.70 -1.92
C ILE A 194 -27.81 2.10 -2.50
N ASN A 195 -27.79 3.05 -3.44
CA ASN A 195 -26.55 3.52 -4.06
C ASN A 195 -26.65 4.92 -4.71
N ALA A 196 -25.49 5.56 -4.84
CA ALA A 196 -25.22 6.71 -5.69
C ALA A 196 -23.74 6.66 -6.09
N PHE A 197 -23.39 7.22 -7.25
CA PHE A 197 -22.00 7.31 -7.66
C PHE A 197 -21.76 8.42 -8.69
N ALA A 198 -20.56 8.99 -8.61
CA ALA A 198 -20.01 9.91 -9.61
C ALA A 198 -19.30 9.18 -10.76
N VAL A 199 -19.73 9.47 -11.99
CA VAL A 199 -19.04 9.15 -13.25
C VAL A 199 -18.09 10.29 -13.59
N PRO A 200 -16.89 10.02 -14.17
CA PRO A 200 -15.97 11.08 -14.59
C PRO A 200 -16.66 12.17 -15.40
N GLY A 201 -16.19 13.41 -15.28
CA GLY A 201 -16.62 14.49 -16.18
C GLY A 201 -17.94 15.18 -15.84
N GLY A 202 -18.65 14.81 -14.77
CA GLY A 202 -19.79 15.60 -14.28
C GLY A 202 -21.09 14.85 -14.05
N ASN A 203 -21.16 13.57 -14.41
CA ASN A 203 -22.41 12.82 -14.32
C ASN A 203 -22.53 12.13 -12.95
N ILE A 204 -23.62 12.37 -12.22
CA ILE A 204 -23.95 11.69 -10.95
C ILE A 204 -25.16 10.79 -11.19
N VAL A 205 -25.09 9.55 -10.75
CA VAL A 205 -26.21 8.60 -10.80
C VAL A 205 -26.69 8.31 -9.39
N ILE A 206 -27.99 8.42 -9.14
CA ILE A 206 -28.60 8.19 -7.82
C ILE A 206 -29.72 7.17 -7.97
N TYR A 207 -29.74 6.18 -7.08
CA TYR A 207 -30.80 5.18 -7.07
C TYR A 207 -32.00 5.72 -6.27
N ASN A 208 -33.21 5.52 -6.80
CA ASN A 208 -34.45 6.01 -6.18
C ASN A 208 -34.66 5.47 -4.75
N SER A 209 -34.27 4.22 -4.50
CA SER A 209 -34.17 3.60 -3.18
C SER A 209 -33.36 4.39 -2.15
N LEU A 210 -32.27 5.07 -2.54
CA LEU A 210 -31.51 5.92 -1.62
C LEU A 210 -32.30 7.19 -1.29
N LEU A 211 -32.92 7.80 -2.30
CA LEU A 211 -33.77 8.98 -2.10
C LEU A 211 -34.95 8.68 -1.17
N SER A 212 -35.52 7.48 -1.22
CA SER A 212 -36.66 7.09 -0.39
C SER A 212 -36.32 6.90 1.10
N ARG A 213 -35.04 6.76 1.46
CA ARG A 213 -34.58 6.64 2.85
C ARG A 213 -34.29 7.98 3.52
N MET A 214 -34.01 9.02 2.73
CA MET A 214 -33.71 10.35 3.25
C MET A 214 -34.93 10.96 3.93
N GLN A 215 -34.71 11.56 5.10
CA GLN A 215 -35.77 12.17 5.90
C GLN A 215 -35.77 13.70 5.78
N LYS A 216 -34.61 14.28 5.47
CA LYS A 216 -34.40 15.73 5.41
C LYS A 216 -33.75 16.19 4.10
N PRO A 217 -34.05 17.42 3.63
CA PRO A 217 -33.37 18.01 2.47
C PRO A 217 -31.86 18.21 2.70
N GLU A 218 -31.42 18.38 3.95
CA GLU A 218 -30.01 18.46 4.32
C GLU A 218 -29.24 17.17 3.99
N GLU A 219 -29.85 15.99 4.11
CA GLU A 219 -29.24 14.72 3.72
C GLU A 219 -29.03 14.65 2.20
N LEU A 220 -30.01 15.15 1.42
CA LEU A 220 -29.90 15.23 -0.03
C LEU A 220 -28.82 16.24 -0.44
N ALA A 221 -28.78 17.41 0.20
CA ALA A 221 -27.74 18.40 -0.05
C ALA A 221 -26.34 17.88 0.31
N ALA A 222 -26.23 17.09 1.38
CA ALA A 222 -25.01 16.41 1.77
C ALA A 222 -24.57 15.37 0.73
N LEU A 223 -25.46 14.47 0.30
CA LEU A 223 -25.17 13.48 -0.73
C LEU A 223 -24.66 14.16 -2.01
N LEU A 224 -25.38 15.19 -2.46
CA LEU A 224 -25.01 15.92 -3.67
C LEU A 224 -23.66 16.64 -3.53
N SER A 225 -23.35 17.19 -2.35
CA SER A 225 -22.04 17.81 -2.08
C SER A 225 -20.91 16.79 -2.09
N HIS A 226 -21.16 15.58 -1.56
CA HIS A 226 -20.21 14.47 -1.51
C HIS A 226 -19.90 13.94 -2.91
N GLU A 227 -20.92 13.59 -3.69
CA GLU A 227 -20.75 13.10 -5.06
C GLU A 227 -20.13 14.16 -5.98
N ALA A 228 -20.52 15.43 -5.83
CA ALA A 228 -19.91 16.53 -6.57
C ALA A 228 -18.43 16.73 -6.18
N SER A 229 -18.06 16.42 -4.93
CA SER A 229 -16.67 16.44 -4.47
C SER A 229 -15.83 15.33 -5.09
N HIS A 230 -16.39 14.14 -5.28
CA HIS A 230 -15.72 13.08 -6.06
C HIS A 230 -15.39 13.53 -7.49
N ILE A 231 -16.29 14.28 -8.12
CA ILE A 231 -16.07 14.84 -9.46
C ILE A 231 -15.00 15.94 -9.42
N ALA A 232 -15.12 16.90 -8.50
CA ALA A 232 -14.19 18.02 -8.36
C ALA A 232 -12.75 17.54 -8.13
N GLN A 233 -12.58 16.49 -7.33
CA GLN A 233 -11.28 15.89 -7.00
C GLN A 233 -10.87 14.75 -7.95
N ARG A 234 -11.66 14.53 -9.02
CA ARG A 234 -11.42 13.54 -10.09
C ARG A 234 -11.21 12.13 -9.54
N HIS A 235 -11.90 11.77 -8.46
CA HIS A 235 -11.72 10.50 -7.75
C HIS A 235 -12.02 9.30 -8.65
N SER A 236 -13.13 9.33 -9.39
CA SER A 236 -13.50 8.26 -10.33
C SER A 236 -12.41 8.06 -11.38
N LEU A 237 -11.90 9.16 -11.98
CA LEU A 237 -10.81 9.11 -12.96
C LEU A 237 -9.51 8.57 -12.35
N ARG A 238 -9.11 9.04 -11.17
CA ARG A 238 -7.92 8.56 -10.44
C ARG A 238 -8.03 7.06 -10.16
N ASN A 239 -9.19 6.58 -9.71
CA ASN A 239 -9.41 5.16 -9.44
C ASN A 239 -9.40 4.30 -10.71
N ILE A 240 -10.04 4.76 -11.80
CA ILE A 240 -10.01 4.10 -13.11
C ILE A 240 -8.56 3.92 -13.58
N PHE A 241 -7.76 4.98 -13.58
CA PHE A 241 -6.39 4.93 -14.08
C PHE A 241 -5.46 4.13 -13.18
N ARG A 242 -5.63 4.16 -11.85
CA ARG A 242 -4.92 3.26 -10.92
C ARG A 242 -5.25 1.80 -11.21
N SER A 243 -6.53 1.47 -11.39
CA SER A 243 -6.98 0.11 -11.70
C SER A 243 -6.45 -0.37 -13.05
N MET A 244 -6.55 0.48 -14.07
CA MET A 244 -6.06 0.21 -15.42
C MET A 244 -4.54 0.02 -15.44
N ALA A 245 -3.78 0.88 -14.75
CA ALA A 245 -2.33 0.74 -14.67
C ALA A 245 -1.94 -0.61 -14.05
N ARG A 246 -2.65 -1.06 -12.99
CA ARG A 246 -2.45 -2.40 -12.41
C ARG A 246 -2.77 -3.51 -13.39
N LYS A 247 -3.92 -3.44 -14.08
CA LYS A 247 -4.31 -4.44 -15.10
C LYS A 247 -3.28 -4.50 -16.23
N MET A 248 -2.84 -3.35 -16.76
CA MET A 248 -1.82 -3.27 -17.82
C MET A 248 -0.45 -3.81 -17.37
N PHE A 249 -0.03 -3.53 -16.14
CA PHE A 249 1.22 -4.08 -15.60
C PHE A 249 1.19 -5.61 -15.57
N LEU A 250 0.07 -6.20 -15.16
CA LEU A 250 -0.11 -7.66 -15.18
C LEU A 250 -0.13 -8.20 -16.61
N LEU A 251 -0.80 -7.51 -17.55
CA LEU A 251 -0.83 -7.90 -18.96
C LEU A 251 0.55 -7.87 -19.62
N VAL A 252 1.41 -6.91 -19.26
CA VAL A 252 2.81 -6.87 -19.75
C VAL A 252 3.61 -8.06 -19.23
N ILE A 253 3.38 -8.48 -17.98
CA ILE A 253 4.03 -9.67 -17.41
C ILE A 253 3.53 -10.96 -18.10
N VAL A 254 2.25 -11.01 -18.46
CA VAL A 254 1.60 -12.19 -19.06
C VAL A 254 1.71 -12.22 -20.60
N GLY A 255 1.98 -11.08 -21.25
CA GLY A 255 2.22 -10.95 -22.69
C GLY A 255 0.99 -10.74 -23.57
N ASN A 256 -0.01 -9.94 -23.16
CA ASN A 256 -1.24 -9.73 -23.95
C ASN A 256 -1.54 -8.25 -24.25
N GLU A 257 -1.97 -7.94 -25.49
CA GLU A 257 -2.15 -6.58 -26.02
C GLU A 257 -3.65 -6.27 -26.22
N SER A 258 -4.18 -5.31 -25.47
CA SER A 258 -5.51 -4.75 -25.75
C SER A 258 -5.53 -3.23 -25.59
N GLY A 259 -6.32 -2.55 -26.42
CA GLY A 259 -6.34 -1.09 -26.54
C GLY A 259 -7.09 -0.36 -25.41
N ILE A 260 -6.52 0.75 -24.95
CA ILE A 260 -6.91 1.49 -23.73
C ILE A 260 -8.32 2.08 -23.79
N ALA A 261 -8.69 2.77 -24.89
CA ALA A 261 -9.97 3.49 -24.95
C ALA A 261 -11.18 2.53 -25.04
N GLY A 262 -11.05 1.45 -25.82
CA GLY A 262 -12.08 0.41 -25.90
C GLY A 262 -12.23 -0.33 -24.57
N PHE A 263 -11.12 -0.56 -23.86
CA PHE A 263 -11.15 -1.15 -22.52
C PHE A 263 -12.00 -0.31 -21.55
N LEU A 264 -11.81 1.01 -21.48
CA LEU A 264 -12.54 1.87 -20.54
C LEU A 264 -14.05 1.87 -20.79
N VAL A 265 -14.48 1.98 -22.06
CA VAL A 265 -15.92 1.96 -22.41
C VAL A 265 -16.53 0.60 -22.11
N ASN A 266 -15.83 -0.48 -22.45
CA ASN A 266 -16.33 -1.85 -22.25
C ASN A 266 -16.35 -2.29 -20.77
N ASN A 267 -15.59 -1.62 -19.91
CA ASN A 267 -15.53 -1.91 -18.46
C ASN A 267 -16.19 -0.80 -17.64
N ALA A 268 -17.09 0.01 -18.22
CA ALA A 268 -17.77 1.08 -17.49
C ALA A 268 -18.63 0.58 -16.32
N ASP A 269 -19.07 -0.69 -16.33
CA ASP A 269 -19.78 -1.29 -15.20
C ASP A 269 -18.88 -1.56 -13.99
N ASP A 270 -17.56 -1.74 -14.18
CA ASP A 270 -16.61 -1.88 -13.06
C ASP A 270 -16.67 -0.65 -12.14
N LEU A 271 -17.09 0.53 -12.66
CA LEU A 271 -17.23 1.75 -11.87
C LEU A 271 -18.19 1.62 -10.70
N LYS A 272 -19.28 0.84 -10.87
CA LYS A 272 -20.31 0.66 -9.83
C LYS A 272 -19.78 -0.10 -8.62
N GLY A 273 -18.69 -0.84 -8.78
CA GLY A 273 -18.00 -1.58 -7.72
C GLY A 273 -16.62 -1.02 -7.38
N LEU A 274 -16.26 0.17 -7.88
CA LEU A 274 -15.01 0.80 -7.49
C LEU A 274 -15.15 1.36 -6.07
N GLU A 275 -14.55 0.65 -5.12
CA GLU A 275 -14.37 1.15 -3.77
C GLU A 275 -13.41 2.35 -3.78
N TYR A 276 -13.86 3.47 -3.20
CA TYR A 276 -12.97 4.59 -2.93
C TYR A 276 -12.11 4.28 -1.71
N SER A 277 -10.82 4.63 -1.77
CA SER A 277 -9.96 4.47 -0.60
C SER A 277 -10.42 5.43 0.51
N ARG A 278 -10.20 5.06 1.78
CA ARG A 278 -10.56 5.90 2.94
C ARG A 278 -10.08 7.34 2.83
N SER A 279 -8.90 7.55 2.22
CA SER A 279 -8.35 8.88 1.97
C SER A 279 -9.18 9.70 0.97
N LEU A 280 -9.71 9.08 -0.09
CA LEU A 280 -10.56 9.74 -1.09
C LEU A 280 -11.93 10.07 -0.50
N GLU A 281 -12.48 9.17 0.33
CA GLU A 281 -13.71 9.44 1.07
C GLU A 281 -13.55 10.63 2.02
N THR A 282 -12.46 10.67 2.79
CA THR A 282 -12.17 11.81 3.69
C THR A 282 -11.95 13.10 2.90
N GLU A 283 -11.28 13.04 1.74
CA GLU A 283 -11.10 14.17 0.83
C GLU A 283 -12.46 14.68 0.29
N ALA A 284 -13.37 13.77 -0.06
CA ALA A 284 -14.72 14.09 -0.51
C ALA A 284 -15.60 14.67 0.63
N ASP A 285 -15.56 14.09 1.83
CA ASP A 285 -16.28 14.58 3.01
C ASP A 285 -15.87 16.03 3.33
N ASN A 286 -14.56 16.28 3.44
CA ASN A 286 -14.02 17.58 3.79
C ASN A 286 -14.39 18.65 2.76
N HIS A 287 -14.28 18.31 1.46
CA HIS A 287 -14.66 19.22 0.38
C HIS A 287 -16.18 19.42 0.31
N GLY A 288 -16.98 18.37 0.55
CA GLY A 288 -18.44 18.42 0.60
C GLY A 288 -18.94 19.33 1.73
N ILE A 289 -18.37 19.19 2.93
CA ILE A 289 -18.63 20.10 4.06
C ILE A 289 -18.27 21.54 3.65
N ALA A 290 -17.11 21.78 3.04
CA ALA A 290 -16.73 23.11 2.60
C ALA A 290 -17.71 23.71 1.57
N LEU A 291 -18.26 22.89 0.66
CA LEU A 291 -19.31 23.31 -0.28
C LEU A 291 -20.60 23.69 0.44
N MET A 292 -21.05 22.87 1.39
CA MET A 292 -22.24 23.15 2.20
C MET A 292 -22.07 24.46 2.97
N LEU A 293 -20.97 24.58 3.73
CA LEU A 293 -20.69 25.76 4.55
C LEU A 293 -20.54 27.05 3.73
N SER A 294 -19.84 26.99 2.59
CA SER A 294 -19.67 28.16 1.70
C SER A 294 -20.96 28.64 1.05
N ASN A 295 -22.01 27.83 1.07
CA ASN A 295 -23.36 28.17 0.59
C ASN A 295 -24.37 28.34 1.75
N ASN A 296 -23.88 28.48 2.99
CA ASN A 296 -24.67 28.62 4.23
C ASN A 296 -25.64 27.46 4.49
N ILE A 297 -25.35 26.28 3.97
CA ILE A 297 -26.14 25.07 4.12
C ILE A 297 -25.70 24.31 5.38
N ASP A 298 -26.66 23.80 6.14
CA ASP A 298 -26.43 23.01 7.36
C ASP A 298 -25.72 21.67 7.07
N ALA A 299 -24.44 21.64 7.42
CA ALA A 299 -23.57 20.49 7.25
C ALA A 299 -23.86 19.34 8.24
N THR A 300 -24.75 19.52 9.22
CA THR A 300 -25.27 18.39 10.03
C THR A 300 -26.01 17.37 9.16
N GLY A 301 -26.48 17.76 7.96
CA GLY A 301 -27.00 16.85 6.95
C GLY A 301 -26.04 15.74 6.55
N MET A 302 -24.73 15.98 6.61
CA MET A 302 -23.71 14.97 6.32
C MET A 302 -23.69 13.88 7.41
N VAL A 303 -23.84 14.27 8.68
CA VAL A 303 -23.97 13.32 9.79
C VAL A 303 -25.26 12.52 9.63
N ALA A 304 -26.38 13.20 9.38
CA ALA A 304 -27.68 12.55 9.20
C ALA A 304 -27.65 11.54 8.04
N LEU A 305 -27.04 11.89 6.91
CA LEU A 305 -26.88 10.98 5.77
C LEU A 305 -26.08 9.72 6.15
N MET A 306 -24.96 9.89 6.86
CA MET A 306 -24.12 8.77 7.29
C MET A 306 -24.87 7.85 8.26
N GLU A 307 -25.65 8.42 9.19
CA GLU A 307 -26.49 7.68 10.13
C GLU A 307 -27.61 6.91 9.39
N THR A 308 -28.32 7.56 8.45
CA THR A 308 -29.31 6.91 7.56
C THR A 308 -28.71 5.72 6.82
N LEU A 309 -27.51 5.87 6.24
CA LEU A 309 -26.83 4.79 5.52
C LEU A 309 -26.37 3.65 6.43
N GLN A 310 -25.90 3.98 7.65
CA GLN A 310 -25.45 2.99 8.64
C GLN A 310 -26.63 2.14 9.14
N GLU A 311 -27.79 2.75 9.40
CA GLU A 311 -29.00 2.04 9.81
C GLU A 311 -29.45 1.02 8.75
N GLU A 312 -29.46 1.43 7.48
CA GLU A 312 -29.84 0.56 6.36
C GLU A 312 -28.86 -0.62 6.17
N ALA A 313 -27.57 -0.41 6.47
CA ALA A 313 -26.55 -1.46 6.46
C ALA A 313 -26.86 -2.62 7.42
N MET A 314 -27.38 -2.28 8.60
CA MET A 314 -27.65 -3.25 9.66
C MET A 314 -28.89 -4.10 9.35
N GLY A 315 -29.74 -3.68 8.40
CA GLY A 315 -31.01 -4.28 8.04
C GLY A 315 -30.96 -5.57 7.19
N LYS A 316 -29.77 -6.11 6.86
CA LYS A 316 -29.53 -7.25 5.96
C LYS A 316 -29.78 -7.01 4.46
N GLU A 317 -30.21 -5.82 4.04
CA GLU A 317 -30.22 -5.45 2.62
C GLU A 317 -28.84 -4.96 2.18
N SER A 318 -28.41 -5.38 0.99
CA SER A 318 -27.14 -5.03 0.38
C SER A 318 -27.07 -3.51 0.12
N ALA A 319 -26.49 -2.76 1.05
CA ALA A 319 -26.13 -1.36 0.82
C ALA A 319 -24.89 -1.30 -0.09
N ALA A 320 -25.10 -1.40 -1.41
CA ALA A 320 -24.05 -1.27 -2.41
C ALA A 320 -23.25 0.04 -2.22
N PHE A 321 -23.92 1.10 -1.74
CA PHE A 321 -23.30 2.34 -1.32
C PHE A 321 -22.18 2.14 -0.28
N LEU A 322 -22.34 1.26 0.71
CA LEU A 322 -21.31 1.06 1.74
C LEU A 322 -20.14 0.21 1.27
N SER A 323 -20.35 -0.59 0.23
CA SER A 323 -19.24 -1.25 -0.46
C SER A 323 -18.37 -0.22 -1.20
N THR A 324 -18.99 0.75 -1.89
CA THR A 324 -18.26 1.78 -2.65
C THR A 324 -17.75 2.93 -1.79
N HIS A 325 -18.51 3.32 -0.77
CA HIS A 325 -18.30 4.40 0.18
C HIS A 325 -18.40 3.88 1.62
N PRO A 326 -17.37 3.17 2.12
CA PRO A 326 -17.44 2.61 3.45
C PRO A 326 -17.53 3.70 4.52
N VAL A 327 -18.61 3.64 5.29
CA VAL A 327 -18.86 4.53 6.44
C VAL A 327 -18.14 3.95 7.65
N PHE A 328 -17.42 4.81 8.35
CA PHE A 328 -16.63 4.46 9.52
C PHE A 328 -16.86 5.50 10.62
N ASP A 329 -16.82 5.08 11.89
CA ASP A 329 -17.02 5.98 13.04
C ASP A 329 -16.07 7.19 13.00
N ASN A 330 -14.84 7.01 12.49
CA ASN A 330 -13.87 8.10 12.35
C ASN A 330 -14.28 9.17 11.33
N ARG A 331 -15.05 8.84 10.28
CA ARG A 331 -15.59 9.83 9.33
C ARG A 331 -16.66 10.67 10.00
N ILE A 332 -17.61 10.03 10.69
CA ILE A 332 -18.66 10.71 11.44
C ILE A 332 -18.04 11.62 12.50
N GLU A 333 -17.02 11.15 13.23
CA GLU A 333 -16.29 11.95 14.20
C GLU A 333 -15.59 13.15 13.55
N ASN A 334 -14.89 12.95 12.43
CA ASN A 334 -14.25 14.03 11.68
C ASN A 334 -15.26 15.08 11.19
N ILE A 335 -16.42 14.65 10.67
CA ILE A 335 -17.51 15.54 10.26
C ILE A 335 -18.00 16.34 11.48
N LYS A 336 -18.32 15.67 12.59
CA LYS A 336 -18.79 16.31 13.84
C LYS A 336 -17.79 17.33 14.37
N GLN A 337 -16.49 17.04 14.31
CA GLN A 337 -15.42 17.96 14.70
C GLN A 337 -15.36 19.19 13.80
N GLN A 338 -15.51 19.03 12.47
CA GLN A 338 -15.44 20.15 11.53
C GLN A 338 -16.61 21.12 11.65
N ILE A 339 -17.81 20.61 11.95
CA ILE A 339 -19.02 21.43 12.05
C ILE A 339 -19.25 21.96 13.48
N ALA A 340 -18.45 21.54 14.46
CA ALA A 340 -18.61 21.93 15.85
C ALA A 340 -18.49 23.46 16.03
N GLY A 341 -19.55 24.07 16.58
CA GLY A 341 -19.59 25.51 16.84
C GLY A 341 -19.81 26.38 15.59
N ILE A 342 -20.10 25.78 14.43
CA ILE A 342 -20.48 26.51 13.22
C ILE A 342 -22.00 26.71 13.21
N ASN A 343 -22.43 27.97 13.16
CA ASN A 343 -23.85 28.30 12.96
C ASN A 343 -24.15 28.37 11.47
N THR A 344 -24.81 27.35 10.94
CA THR A 344 -25.33 27.30 9.56
C THR A 344 -26.84 27.56 9.54
N GLN A 345 -27.36 27.87 8.35
CA GLN A 345 -28.81 27.89 8.13
C GLN A 345 -29.23 26.53 7.57
N PRO A 346 -30.44 26.02 7.89
CA PRO A 346 -30.94 24.83 7.23
C PRO A 346 -31.03 25.08 5.70
N VAL A 347 -30.99 24.01 4.90
CA VAL A 347 -31.12 24.07 3.42
C VAL A 347 -32.46 24.71 3.01
N SER A 348 -33.41 24.77 3.96
CA SER A 348 -34.82 25.16 3.85
C SER A 348 -35.08 26.59 3.37
N SER A 349 -34.68 26.96 2.16
CA SER A 349 -35.56 27.85 1.41
C SER A 349 -36.80 27.06 1.00
N GLU A 350 -37.95 27.74 0.94
CA GLU A 350 -39.26 27.17 0.59
C GLU A 350 -39.21 26.33 -0.70
N LEU A 351 -38.29 26.67 -1.61
CA LEU A 351 -38.03 25.93 -2.85
C LEU A 351 -37.41 24.54 -2.61
N GLN A 352 -36.34 24.43 -1.82
CA GLN A 352 -35.69 23.14 -1.55
C GLN A 352 -36.62 22.19 -0.80
N GLU A 353 -37.37 22.69 0.19
CA GLU A 353 -38.35 21.88 0.91
C GLU A 353 -39.48 21.42 -0.01
N SER A 354 -40.00 22.30 -0.88
CA SER A 354 -41.03 21.95 -1.86
C SER A 354 -40.54 20.86 -2.81
N ILE A 355 -39.33 20.99 -3.34
CA ILE A 355 -38.73 20.01 -4.25
C ILE A 355 -38.49 18.68 -3.54
N PHE A 356 -37.92 18.71 -2.32
CA PHE A 356 -37.69 17.51 -1.52
C PHE A 356 -39.00 16.80 -1.18
N GLY A 357 -40.04 17.54 -0.78
CA GLY A 357 -41.38 16.99 -0.53
C GLY A 357 -42.00 16.32 -1.77
N LYS A 358 -41.81 16.90 -2.97
CA LYS A 358 -42.23 16.29 -4.24
C LYS A 358 -41.48 15.00 -4.53
N LEU A 359 -40.16 14.99 -4.32
CA LEU A 359 -39.33 13.79 -4.44
C LEU A 359 -39.85 12.69 -3.51
N GLN A 360 -40.00 12.97 -2.21
CA GLN A 360 -40.48 12.02 -1.21
C GLN A 360 -41.88 11.48 -1.52
N LYS A 361 -42.82 12.34 -1.95
CA LYS A 361 -44.17 11.92 -2.33
C LYS A 361 -44.13 10.91 -3.49
N ARG A 362 -43.30 11.16 -4.49
CA ARG A 362 -43.12 10.25 -5.64
C ARG A 362 -42.48 8.94 -5.22
N GLN A 363 -41.48 9.00 -4.33
CA GLN A 363 -40.83 7.78 -3.83
C GLN A 363 -41.83 6.87 -3.10
N ARG A 364 -42.79 7.45 -2.38
CA ARG A 364 -43.84 6.72 -1.64
C ARG A 364 -44.97 6.21 -2.53
N SER A 365 -45.28 6.90 -3.65
CA SER A 365 -46.37 6.46 -4.54
C SER A 365 -45.95 5.27 -5.42
N GLY A 366 -44.65 5.07 -5.64
CA GLY A 366 -44.15 4.01 -6.49
C GLY A 366 -44.45 4.24 -7.98
N ASP A 367 -44.85 5.45 -8.37
CA ASP A 367 -45.13 5.84 -9.75
C ASP A 367 -43.81 6.08 -10.49
N TRP A 368 -43.04 5.02 -10.74
CA TRP A 368 -41.73 5.11 -11.36
C TRP A 368 -41.80 5.30 -12.87
#